data_AF-A0A948SI51-F1
#
_entry.id   AF-A0A948SI51-F1
#
_cell.length_a   1.000
_cell.length_b   1.000
_cell.length_c   1.000
_cell.angle_alpha   90.00
_cell.angle_beta   90.00
_cell.angle_gamma   90.00
#
_symmetry.space_group_name_H-M   'P 1'
#
loop_
_entity.id
_entity.type
_entity.pdbx_description
1 polymer ?
#
loop_
_entity_poly.entity_id
_entity_poly.type
_entity_poly.pdbx_seq_one_letter_code
_entity_poly.pdbx_strand_id
1 'polypeptide(L)'
;MSRFELTAPLLLAAVLAVAGCGKDEPPPLAAGCADRQQLAAALQTAPGTVELSNGTRISSCVDSARSDSDLMTLGYAITAVADGLADEGRSGDRQAALQLGYLVGAADRGARGSQGIQTELAYRLESSARRLEAAGPAARQAFEQGRRIGRAQG
;
A
#
# COMPACT_ATOMS: atom_id res chain seq x y z
N MET A 1 55.37 -2.50 -63.62
CA MET A 1 53.96 -2.09 -63.41
C MET A 1 53.57 -2.68 -62.05
N SER A 2 53.94 -2.07 -60.90
CA SER A 2 53.31 -0.91 -60.23
C SER A 2 51.84 -1.16 -59.92
N ARG A 3 51.28 -1.11 -58.70
CA ARG A 3 51.71 -0.94 -57.28
C ARG A 3 50.57 -1.55 -56.44
N PHE A 4 50.90 -2.12 -55.29
CA PHE A 4 49.96 -2.52 -54.24
C PHE A 4 49.64 -1.28 -53.40
N GLU A 5 48.38 -0.87 -53.29
CA GLU A 5 47.97 0.21 -52.37
C GLU A 5 46.89 -0.33 -51.44
N LEU A 6 47.26 -0.45 -50.17
CA LEU A 6 46.36 -0.71 -49.05
C LEU A 6 45.50 0.54 -48.81
N THR A 7 44.18 0.37 -48.68
CA THR A 7 43.33 1.40 -48.07
C THR A 7 42.49 0.77 -46.98
N ALA A 8 42.82 1.16 -45.75
CA ALA A 8 42.25 0.74 -44.48
C ALA A 8 40.80 1.21 -44.29
N PRO A 9 40.00 0.51 -43.45
CA PRO A 9 38.60 0.82 -43.23
C PRO A 9 38.44 2.05 -42.32
N LEU A 10 37.69 3.05 -42.77
CA LEU A 10 37.31 4.19 -41.93
C LEU A 10 36.11 3.77 -41.05
N LEU A 11 36.41 3.31 -39.84
CA LEU A 11 35.45 3.07 -38.76
C LEU A 11 34.86 4.41 -38.28
N LEU A 12 33.67 4.75 -38.76
CA LEU A 12 32.89 5.88 -38.25
C LEU A 12 32.16 5.43 -36.97
N ALA A 13 32.81 5.62 -35.82
CA ALA A 13 32.20 5.39 -34.51
C ALA A 13 31.18 6.50 -34.20
N ALA A 14 29.90 6.22 -34.43
CA ALA A 14 28.81 7.07 -33.97
C ALA A 14 28.71 6.95 -32.44
N VAL A 15 29.21 7.97 -31.74
CA VAL A 15 29.01 8.13 -30.29
C VAL A 15 27.53 8.45 -30.06
N LEU A 16 26.74 7.43 -29.77
CA LEU A 16 25.40 7.58 -29.22
C LEU A 16 25.55 8.17 -27.81
N ALA A 17 25.38 9.48 -27.71
CA ALA A 17 25.16 10.14 -26.43
C ALA A 17 23.84 9.61 -25.86
N VAL A 18 23.93 8.65 -24.95
CA VAL A 18 22.80 8.21 -24.13
C VAL A 18 22.44 9.39 -23.23
N ALA A 19 21.48 10.20 -23.66
CA ALA A 19 20.77 11.08 -22.76
C ALA A 19 20.08 10.17 -21.74
N GLY A 20 20.68 10.04 -20.57
CA GLY A 20 20.10 9.31 -19.46
C GLY A 20 18.77 9.95 -19.11
N CYS A 21 17.67 9.27 -19.44
CA CYS A 21 16.36 9.56 -18.87
C CYS A 21 16.49 9.39 -17.35
N GLY A 22 16.78 10.49 -16.66
CA GLY A 22 16.59 10.60 -15.22
C GLY A 22 15.09 10.48 -14.96
N LYS A 23 14.63 9.24 -14.78
CA LYS A 23 13.31 8.95 -14.24
C LYS A 23 13.38 9.30 -12.76
N ASP A 24 12.66 10.34 -12.36
CA ASP A 24 12.43 10.66 -10.96
C ASP A 24 11.81 9.43 -10.31
N GLU A 25 12.64 8.66 -9.62
CA GLU A 25 12.21 7.45 -8.93
C GLU A 25 11.42 7.91 -7.69
N PRO A 26 10.19 7.42 -7.47
CA PRO A 26 9.42 7.78 -6.30
C PRO A 26 10.24 7.51 -5.03
N PRO A 27 10.08 8.33 -3.97
CA PRO A 27 10.69 8.03 -2.69
C PRO A 27 10.24 6.64 -2.23
N PRO A 28 11.12 5.87 -1.56
CA PRO A 28 10.78 4.53 -1.11
C PRO A 28 9.63 4.56 -0.11
N LEU A 29 8.89 3.45 -0.04
CA LEU A 29 7.87 3.24 0.97
C LEU A 29 8.44 3.48 2.37
N ALA A 30 7.70 4.22 3.21
CA ALA A 30 8.15 4.54 4.55
C ALA A 30 8.41 3.27 5.39
N ALA A 31 9.41 3.34 6.27
CA ALA A 31 9.78 2.20 7.12
C ALA A 31 8.59 1.71 7.94
N GLY A 32 8.39 0.40 8.00
CA GLY A 32 7.29 -0.24 8.73
C GLY A 32 5.99 -0.41 7.95
N CYS A 33 5.78 0.28 6.82
CA CYS A 33 4.57 0.11 6.01
C CYS A 33 4.46 -1.29 5.37
N ALA A 34 5.57 -1.99 5.22
CA ALA A 34 5.64 -3.38 4.74
C ALA A 34 5.66 -4.43 5.87
N ASP A 35 5.65 -3.99 7.14
CA ASP A 35 5.78 -4.87 8.30
C ASP A 35 4.40 -5.20 8.87
N ARG A 36 3.98 -6.46 8.69
CA ARG A 36 2.68 -6.96 9.16
C ARG A 36 2.54 -6.80 10.68
N GLN A 37 3.58 -7.05 11.44
CA GLN A 37 3.55 -6.99 12.90
C GLN A 37 3.41 -5.55 13.38
N GLN A 38 4.09 -4.61 12.73
CA GLN A 38 3.93 -3.19 13.05
C GLN A 38 2.54 -2.66 12.68
N LEU A 39 2.00 -3.04 11.52
CA LEU A 39 0.65 -2.69 11.12
C LEU A 39 -0.39 -3.22 12.12
N ALA A 40 -0.28 -4.50 12.49
CA ALA A 40 -1.18 -5.12 13.46
C ALA A 40 -1.07 -4.45 14.84
N ALA A 41 0.15 -4.19 15.32
CA ALA A 41 0.38 -3.53 16.60
C ALA A 41 -0.18 -2.09 16.62
N ALA A 42 0.02 -1.33 15.55
CA ALA A 42 -0.54 0.02 15.44
C ALA A 42 -2.06 0.00 15.54
N LEU A 43 -2.74 -0.92 14.84
CA LEU A 43 -4.20 -1.02 14.85
C LEU A 43 -4.78 -1.33 16.24
N GLN A 44 -4.02 -1.89 17.17
CA GLN A 44 -4.47 -2.09 18.55
C GLN A 44 -4.87 -0.78 19.26
N THR A 45 -4.35 0.36 18.79
CA THR A 45 -4.66 1.68 19.35
C THR A 45 -6.00 2.26 18.88
N ALA A 46 -6.65 1.64 17.88
CA ALA A 46 -7.96 2.08 17.41
C ALA A 46 -9.02 2.00 18.54
N PRO A 47 -9.91 3.00 18.69
CA PRO A 47 -10.21 4.09 17.75
C PRO A 47 -9.35 5.36 17.92
N GLY A 48 -8.26 5.30 18.67
CA GLY A 48 -7.31 6.41 18.81
C GLY A 48 -6.51 6.70 17.53
N THR A 49 -5.45 7.49 17.68
CA THR A 49 -4.50 7.76 16.60
C THR A 49 -3.69 6.50 16.31
N VAL A 50 -3.90 5.91 15.12
CA VAL A 50 -3.16 4.72 14.67
C VAL A 50 -1.96 5.15 13.85
N GLU A 51 -0.80 5.04 14.48
CA GLU A 51 0.50 5.35 13.88
C GLU A 51 1.45 4.18 14.09
N LEU A 52 2.31 3.93 13.11
CA LEU A 52 3.44 3.03 13.23
C LEU A 52 4.42 3.55 14.29
N SER A 53 5.38 2.72 14.68
CA SER A 53 6.40 3.09 15.69
C SER A 53 7.20 4.36 15.37
N ASN A 54 7.28 4.72 14.08
CA ASN A 54 7.94 5.94 13.60
C ASN A 54 6.99 7.14 13.40
N GLY A 55 5.73 7.05 13.85
CA GLY A 55 4.71 8.09 13.68
C GLY A 55 4.00 8.07 12.31
N THR A 56 4.34 7.14 11.42
CA THR A 56 3.70 7.08 10.10
C THR A 56 2.27 6.56 10.22
N ARG A 57 1.30 7.26 9.63
CA ARG A 57 -0.09 6.80 9.57
C ARG A 57 -0.30 5.77 8.47
N ILE A 58 -1.30 4.92 8.64
CA ILE A 58 -1.63 3.88 7.65
C ILE A 58 -2.05 4.51 6.31
N SER A 59 -2.82 5.60 6.32
CA SER A 59 -3.19 6.30 5.08
C SER A 59 -1.96 6.87 4.34
N SER A 60 -0.93 7.29 5.07
CA SER A 60 0.35 7.74 4.48
C SER A 60 1.13 6.58 3.85
N CYS A 61 1.08 5.38 4.44
CA CYS A 61 1.63 4.17 3.81
C CYS A 61 0.95 3.90 2.47
N VAL A 62 -0.39 4.02 2.41
CA VAL A 62 -1.15 3.80 1.17
C VAL A 62 -0.86 4.89 0.12
N ASP A 63 -0.86 6.18 0.50
CA ASP A 63 -0.56 7.29 -0.42
C ASP A 63 0.87 7.23 -1.00
N SER A 64 1.83 6.76 -0.20
CA SER A 64 3.24 6.65 -0.62
C SER A 64 3.56 5.42 -1.46
N ALA A 65 2.68 4.41 -1.52
CA ALA A 65 2.86 3.24 -2.38
C ALA A 65 2.60 3.60 -3.85
N ARG A 66 3.62 4.12 -4.55
CA ARG A 66 3.50 4.69 -5.90
C ARG A 66 4.09 3.83 -7.02
N SER A 67 4.86 2.81 -6.67
CA SER A 67 5.35 1.81 -7.63
C SER A 67 4.61 0.48 -7.49
N ASP A 68 4.61 -0.32 -8.54
CA ASP A 68 4.06 -1.69 -8.52
C ASP A 68 4.70 -2.53 -7.41
N SER A 69 6.00 -2.35 -7.17
CA SER A 69 6.74 -3.03 -6.10
C SER A 69 6.24 -2.62 -4.71
N ASP A 70 6.01 -1.32 -4.50
CA ASP A 70 5.48 -0.83 -3.21
C ASP A 70 4.07 -1.35 -2.97
N LEU A 71 3.22 -1.32 -4.00
CA LEU A 71 1.84 -1.80 -3.92
C LEU A 71 1.78 -3.30 -3.65
N MET A 72 2.66 -4.07 -4.28
CA MET A 72 2.76 -5.51 -4.01
C MET A 72 3.22 -5.76 -2.57
N THR A 73 4.24 -5.04 -2.12
CA THR A 73 4.84 -5.22 -0.79
C THR A 73 3.89 -4.79 0.33
N LEU A 74 3.36 -3.57 0.27
CA LEU A 74 2.36 -3.05 1.19
C LEU A 74 1.09 -3.92 1.12
N GLY A 75 0.60 -4.20 -0.08
CA GLY A 75 -0.60 -4.97 -0.32
C GLY A 75 -0.55 -6.35 0.32
N TYR A 76 0.58 -7.06 0.23
CA TYR A 76 0.78 -8.34 0.89
C TYR A 76 0.70 -8.23 2.41
N ALA A 77 1.38 -7.24 3.00
CA ALA A 77 1.40 -7.06 4.45
C ALA A 77 0.02 -6.67 5.00
N ILE A 78 -0.60 -5.64 4.41
CA ILE A 78 -1.85 -5.04 4.90
C ILE A 78 -3.06 -5.96 4.67
N THR A 79 -3.11 -6.70 3.56
CA THR A 79 -4.19 -7.68 3.30
C THR A 79 -4.14 -8.83 4.31
N ALA A 80 -2.95 -9.30 4.68
CA ALA A 80 -2.83 -10.35 5.69
C ALA A 80 -3.34 -9.89 7.07
N VAL A 81 -3.10 -8.63 7.44
CA VAL A 81 -3.66 -8.04 8.67
C VAL A 81 -5.19 -7.93 8.58
N ALA A 82 -5.70 -7.42 7.46
CA ALA A 82 -7.13 -7.27 7.23
C ALA A 82 -7.88 -8.62 7.29
N ASP A 83 -7.32 -9.66 6.67
CA ASP A 83 -7.90 -10.99 6.68
C ASP A 83 -7.97 -11.59 8.09
N GLY A 84 -6.91 -11.44 8.90
CA GLY A 84 -6.92 -11.87 10.30
C GLY A 84 -8.00 -11.15 11.12
N LEU A 85 -8.07 -9.82 11.01
CA LEU A 85 -9.11 -9.02 11.68
C LEU A 85 -10.53 -9.37 11.20
N ALA A 86 -10.69 -9.70 9.92
CA ALA A 86 -11.96 -10.13 9.37
C ALA A 86 -12.41 -11.47 9.94
N ASP A 87 -11.50 -12.42 10.09
CA ASP A 87 -11.80 -13.75 10.66
C ASP A 87 -12.14 -13.67 12.16
N GLU A 88 -11.42 -12.84 12.93
CA GLU A 88 -11.72 -12.56 14.33
C GLU A 88 -13.06 -11.82 14.48
N GLY A 89 -13.29 -10.78 13.68
CA GLY A 89 -14.54 -10.02 13.70
C GLY A 89 -15.75 -10.85 13.28
N ARG A 90 -15.58 -11.77 12.32
CA ARG A 90 -16.61 -12.75 11.93
C ARG A 90 -16.94 -13.70 13.07
N SER A 91 -15.95 -14.05 13.89
CA SER A 91 -16.13 -14.85 15.11
C SER A 91 -16.79 -14.08 16.26
N GLY A 92 -17.07 -12.78 16.07
CA GLY A 92 -17.79 -11.94 17.02
C GLY A 92 -16.92 -10.95 17.78
N ASP A 93 -15.62 -10.88 17.50
CA ASP A 93 -14.74 -9.89 18.13
C ASP A 93 -15.06 -8.48 17.62
N ARG A 94 -15.64 -7.67 18.49
CA ARG A 94 -16.02 -6.29 18.16
C ARG A 94 -14.82 -5.38 17.96
N GLN A 95 -13.73 -5.61 18.70
CA GLN A 95 -12.53 -4.79 18.59
C GLN A 95 -11.81 -5.10 17.27
N ALA A 96 -11.70 -6.37 16.89
CA ALA A 96 -11.15 -6.75 15.58
C ALA A 96 -11.97 -6.16 14.42
N ALA A 97 -13.31 -6.18 14.53
CA ALA A 97 -14.19 -5.55 13.55
C ALA A 97 -13.97 -4.03 13.47
N LEU A 98 -13.80 -3.34 14.60
CA LEU A 98 -13.47 -1.91 14.64
C LEU A 98 -12.13 -1.62 13.98
N GLN A 99 -11.11 -2.43 14.27
CA GLN A 99 -9.78 -2.31 13.69
C GLN A 99 -9.78 -2.52 12.17
N LEU A 100 -10.51 -3.54 11.69
CA LEU A 100 -10.70 -3.76 10.25
C LEU A 100 -11.40 -2.56 9.60
N GLY A 101 -12.44 -2.03 10.26
CA GLY A 101 -13.10 -0.82 9.83
C GLY A 101 -12.11 0.33 9.69
N TYR A 102 -11.32 0.59 10.73
CA TYR A 102 -10.29 1.62 10.73
C TYR A 102 -9.33 1.45 9.55
N LEU A 103 -8.82 0.24 9.36
CA LEU A 103 -7.88 -0.09 8.28
C LEU A 103 -8.46 0.22 6.89
N VAL A 104 -9.71 -0.19 6.64
CA VAL A 104 -10.44 0.11 5.40
C VAL A 104 -10.61 1.61 5.21
N GLY A 105 -11.01 2.33 6.26
CA GLY A 105 -11.18 3.78 6.21
C GLY A 105 -9.87 4.52 5.92
N ALA A 106 -8.77 4.11 6.57
CA ALA A 106 -7.44 4.70 6.37
C ALA A 106 -6.92 4.44 4.96
N ALA A 107 -7.16 3.24 4.41
CA ALA A 107 -6.80 2.92 3.03
C ALA A 107 -7.61 3.73 2.01
N ASP A 108 -8.92 3.88 2.22
CA ASP A 108 -9.75 4.77 1.39
C ASP A 108 -9.26 6.22 1.46
N ARG A 109 -8.84 6.71 2.64
CA ARG A 109 -8.23 8.03 2.77
C ARG A 109 -6.94 8.15 1.95
N GLY A 110 -6.02 7.20 2.09
CA GLY A 110 -4.74 7.19 1.37
C GLY A 110 -4.90 7.05 -0.15
N ALA A 111 -5.97 6.41 -0.61
CA ALA A 111 -6.24 6.27 -2.04
C ALA A 111 -6.80 7.53 -2.71
N ARG A 112 -7.39 8.49 -1.95
CA ARG A 112 -8.09 9.67 -2.49
C ARG A 112 -7.22 10.66 -3.27
N GLY A 113 -5.89 10.56 -3.19
CA GLY A 113 -4.94 11.35 -3.98
C GLY A 113 -4.36 10.63 -5.19
N SER A 114 -4.71 9.36 -5.39
CA SER A 114 -4.12 8.55 -6.44
C SER A 114 -4.80 8.69 -7.80
N GLN A 115 -4.05 8.47 -8.87
CA GLN A 115 -4.59 8.29 -10.22
C GLN A 115 -5.29 6.91 -10.40
N GLY A 116 -5.90 6.38 -9.33
CA GLY A 116 -6.66 5.12 -9.32
C GLY A 116 -5.89 3.87 -8.92
N ILE A 117 -4.56 3.92 -8.81
CA ILE A 117 -3.73 2.73 -8.56
C ILE A 117 -3.96 2.17 -7.14
N GLN A 118 -3.98 3.05 -6.14
CA GLN A 118 -4.19 2.73 -4.73
C GLN A 118 -5.66 2.35 -4.45
N THR A 119 -6.59 2.71 -5.33
CA THR A 119 -8.01 2.39 -5.17
C THR A 119 -8.27 0.89 -5.21
N GLU A 120 -7.53 0.14 -6.03
CA GLU A 120 -7.63 -1.33 -6.05
C GLU A 120 -7.20 -1.95 -4.72
N LEU A 121 -6.16 -1.42 -4.07
CA LEU A 121 -5.77 -1.86 -2.73
C LEU A 121 -6.89 -1.62 -1.72
N ALA A 122 -7.51 -0.42 -1.72
CA ALA A 122 -8.64 -0.12 -0.86
C ALA A 122 -9.82 -1.08 -1.11
N TYR A 123 -10.16 -1.36 -2.38
CA TYR A 123 -11.22 -2.31 -2.73
C TYR A 123 -10.95 -3.73 -2.24
N ARG A 124 -9.70 -4.19 -2.28
CA ARG A 124 -9.32 -5.50 -1.73
C ARG A 124 -9.57 -5.58 -0.23
N LEU A 125 -9.24 -4.53 0.52
CA LEU A 125 -9.49 -4.47 1.95
C LEU A 125 -10.99 -4.42 2.27
N GLU A 126 -11.77 -3.70 1.46
CA GLU A 126 -13.24 -3.75 1.54
C GLU A 126 -13.78 -5.17 1.26
N SER A 127 -13.18 -5.89 0.32
CA SER A 127 -13.53 -7.28 0.02
C SER A 127 -13.31 -8.20 1.23
N SER A 128 -12.20 -8.04 1.96
CA SER A 128 -11.97 -8.77 3.23
C SER A 128 -13.07 -8.49 4.26
N ALA A 129 -13.56 -7.24 4.33
CA ALA A 129 -14.64 -6.87 5.23
C ALA A 129 -16.00 -7.50 4.90
N ARG A 130 -16.22 -8.03 3.69
CA ARG A 130 -17.46 -8.77 3.36
C ARG A 130 -17.63 -10.02 4.22
N ARG A 131 -16.55 -10.58 4.78
CA ARG A 131 -16.63 -11.69 5.75
C ARG A 131 -17.44 -11.33 7.00
N LEU A 132 -17.56 -10.03 7.33
CA LEU A 132 -18.37 -9.53 8.44
C LEU A 132 -19.88 -9.49 8.13
N GLU A 133 -20.32 -9.75 6.90
CA GLU A 133 -21.74 -9.82 6.56
C GLU A 133 -22.47 -10.91 7.37
N ALA A 134 -21.77 -12.02 7.65
CA ALA A 134 -22.25 -13.10 8.52
C ALA A 134 -22.13 -12.79 10.02
N ALA A 135 -21.53 -11.67 10.41
CA ALA A 135 -21.30 -11.31 11.81
C ALA A 135 -22.54 -10.68 12.46
N GLY A 136 -22.59 -10.75 13.80
CA GLY A 136 -23.63 -10.12 14.61
C GLY A 136 -23.70 -8.59 14.40
N PRO A 137 -24.85 -7.96 14.72
CA PRO A 137 -25.06 -6.53 14.50
C PRO A 137 -24.02 -5.65 15.21
N ALA A 138 -23.53 -6.07 16.38
CA ALA A 138 -22.54 -5.32 17.13
C ALA A 138 -21.16 -5.25 16.43
N ALA A 139 -20.72 -6.34 15.78
CA ALA A 139 -19.48 -6.35 15.00
C ALA A 139 -19.61 -5.46 13.76
N ARG A 140 -20.76 -5.51 13.06
CA ARG A 140 -21.04 -4.64 11.90
C ARG A 140 -21.05 -3.16 12.30
N GLN A 141 -21.65 -2.81 13.44
CA GLN A 141 -21.62 -1.44 13.97
C GLN A 141 -20.20 -0.98 14.32
N ALA A 142 -19.40 -1.85 14.94
CA ALA A 142 -18.01 -1.56 15.28
C ALA A 142 -17.15 -1.33 14.02
N PHE A 143 -17.32 -2.16 12.99
CA PHE A 143 -16.70 -1.96 11.68
C PHE A 143 -17.06 -0.62 11.06
N GLU A 144 -18.35 -0.26 11.04
CA GLU A 144 -18.78 1.03 10.47
C GLU A 144 -18.24 2.23 11.25
N GLN A 145 -18.16 2.12 12.59
CA GLN A 145 -17.51 3.13 13.42
C GLN A 145 -16.03 3.25 13.06
N GLY A 146 -15.30 2.14 13.04
CA GLY A 146 -13.89 2.10 12.65
C GLY A 146 -13.66 2.74 11.30
N ARG A 147 -14.48 2.39 10.30
CA ARG A 147 -14.39 2.91 8.92
C ARG A 147 -14.54 4.41 8.82
N ARG A 148 -15.48 5.00 9.57
CA ARG A 148 -15.62 6.47 9.63
C ARG A 148 -14.40 7.12 10.24
N ILE A 149 -13.89 6.56 11.35
CA ILE A 149 -12.75 7.09 12.08
C ILE A 149 -11.47 6.99 11.24
N GLY A 150 -11.17 5.83 10.68
CA GLY A 150 -10.02 5.62 9.80
C GLY A 150 -10.01 6.55 8.59
N ARG A 151 -11.18 6.80 7.98
CA ARG A 151 -11.29 7.78 6.89
C ARG A 151 -10.97 9.20 7.36
N ALA A 152 -11.41 9.57 8.57
CA ALA A 152 -11.25 10.91 9.12
C ALA A 152 -9.84 11.19 9.66
N GLN A 153 -9.14 10.19 10.22
CA GLN A 153 -7.89 10.42 10.96
C GLN A 153 -6.75 9.45 10.66
N GLY A 154 -7.04 8.34 9.97
CA GLY A 154 -6.08 7.27 9.70
C GLY A 154 -5.02 7.62 8.70
#